data_AF-A0A7Y2A727-F1
#
_entry.id   AF-A0A7Y2A727-F1
#
_cell.length_a   1.000
_cell.length_b   1.000
_cell.length_c   1.000
_cell.angle_alpha   90.00
_cell.angle_beta   90.00
_cell.angle_gamma   90.00
#
_symmetry.space_group_name_H-M   'P 1'
#
loop_
_entity.id
_entity.type
_entity.pdbx_description
1 polymer ?
#
loop_
_entity_poly.entity_id
_entity_poly.type
_entity_poly.pdbx_seq_one_letter_code
_entity_poly.pdbx_strand_id
1 'polypeptide(L)'
;SIADIMKEYPTANFHIEGHTDSRGSDSYNLDLSKRRAASVREYLTSKGIPSSRLTSEGYGEARPIATNNTKAGRQQNRRVEISLKK
;
A
#
# COMPACT_ATOMS: atom_id res chain seq x y z
N SER A 1 5.03 -16.55 1.52
CA SER A 1 4.89 -15.10 1.81
C SER A 1 4.58 -14.35 0.53
N ILE A 2 4.15 -13.09 0.57
CA ILE A 2 3.92 -12.30 -0.67
C ILE A 2 5.20 -12.20 -1.53
N ALA A 3 6.38 -12.14 -0.89
CA ALA A 3 7.66 -12.11 -1.60
C ALA A 3 7.92 -13.42 -2.37
N ASP A 4 7.44 -14.56 -1.88
CA ASP A 4 7.61 -15.84 -2.57
C ASP A 4 6.75 -15.90 -3.82
N ILE A 5 5.51 -15.41 -3.75
CA ILE A 5 4.63 -15.25 -4.92
C ILE A 5 5.30 -14.34 -5.97
N MET A 6 5.89 -13.20 -5.56
CA MET A 6 6.59 -12.31 -6.49
C MET A 6 7.81 -12.93 -7.17
N LYS A 7 8.43 -13.95 -6.55
CA LYS A 7 9.56 -14.70 -7.13
C LYS A 7 9.09 -15.69 -8.20
N GLU A 8 7.88 -16.23 -8.08
CA GLU A 8 7.26 -17.10 -9.09
C GLU A 8 6.93 -16.34 -10.39
N TYR A 9 6.77 -15.01 -10.33
CA TYR A 9 6.52 -14.13 -11.48
C TYR A 9 7.68 -13.15 -11.70
N PRO A 10 8.87 -13.59 -12.15
CA PRO A 10 10.09 -12.77 -12.15
C PRO A 10 10.04 -11.53 -13.07
N THR A 11 9.17 -11.53 -14.09
CA THR A 11 8.99 -10.43 -15.04
C THR A 11 7.87 -9.45 -14.65
N ALA A 12 7.06 -9.82 -13.64
CA ALA A 12 5.96 -8.98 -13.18
C ALA A 12 6.45 -7.78 -12.38
N ASN A 13 5.83 -6.62 -12.63
CA ASN A 13 5.99 -5.41 -11.84
C ASN A 13 4.79 -5.24 -10.91
N PHE A 14 5.02 -4.68 -9.73
CA PHE A 14 3.98 -4.50 -8.71
C PHE A 14 3.86 -3.03 -8.29
N HIS A 15 2.62 -2.64 -7.98
CA HIS A 15 2.28 -1.34 -7.43
C HIS A 15 1.74 -1.51 -6.02
N ILE A 16 2.31 -0.76 -5.08
CA ILE A 16 1.99 -0.83 -3.65
C ILE A 16 1.27 0.47 -3.27
N GLU A 17 0.04 0.35 -2.81
CA GLU A 17 -0.81 1.49 -2.47
C GLU A 17 -1.06 1.55 -0.97
N GLY A 18 -0.72 2.66 -0.34
CA GLY A 18 -1.07 2.95 1.05
C GLY A 18 -2.38 3.72 1.16
N HIS A 19 -3.22 3.33 2.11
CA HIS A 19 -4.51 3.99 2.39
C HIS A 19 -4.69 4.23 3.90
N THR A 20 -5.44 5.28 4.24
CA THR A 20 -5.81 5.61 5.62
C THR A 20 -7.34 5.63 5.79
N ASP A 21 -7.79 5.76 7.03
CA ASP A 21 -9.15 6.21 7.29
C ASP A 21 -9.21 7.75 7.26
N SER A 22 -10.40 8.31 7.51
CA SER A 22 -10.63 9.76 7.48
C SER A 22 -10.27 10.50 8.79
N ARG A 23 -9.39 9.93 9.64
CA ARG A 23 -8.99 10.58 10.89
C ARG A 23 -7.67 11.33 10.69
N GLY A 24 -7.69 12.64 10.91
CA GLY A 24 -6.55 13.51 10.69
C GLY A 24 -6.80 14.47 9.54
N SER A 25 -5.82 15.30 9.20
CA SER A 25 -5.90 16.13 8.00
C SER A 25 -5.55 15.30 6.76
N ASP A 26 -6.07 15.70 5.61
CA ASP A 26 -5.74 15.10 4.31
C ASP A 26 -4.22 15.04 4.08
N SER A 27 -3.50 16.11 4.44
CA SER A 27 -2.05 16.19 4.32
C SER A 27 -1.32 15.15 5.18
N TYR A 28 -1.79 14.96 6.42
CA TYR A 28 -1.25 13.98 7.34
C TYR A 28 -1.53 12.55 6.84
N ASN A 29 -2.76 12.29 6.37
CA ASN A 29 -3.16 11.00 5.86
C ASN A 29 -2.42 10.64 4.56
N LEU A 30 -2.18 11.62 3.70
CA LEU A 30 -1.37 11.45 2.50
C LEU A 30 0.08 11.11 2.84
N ASP A 31 0.69 11.79 3.80
CA ASP A 31 2.06 11.48 4.25
C ASP A 31 2.14 10.10 4.92
N LEU A 32 1.20 9.79 5.82
CA LEU A 32 1.15 8.51 6.54
C LEU A 32 0.99 7.32 5.57
N SER A 33 0.09 7.44 4.59
CA SER A 33 -0.07 6.40 3.58
C SER A 33 1.18 6.22 2.72
N LYS A 34 1.85 7.30 2.30
CA LYS A 34 3.11 7.24 1.55
C LYS A 34 4.20 6.50 2.34
N ARG A 35 4.38 6.84 3.61
CA ARG A 35 5.35 6.15 4.49
C ARG A 35 5.04 4.68 4.67
N ARG A 36 3.76 4.30 4.82
CA ARG A 36 3.36 2.89 4.92
C ARG A 36 3.66 2.11 3.64
N ALA A 37 3.31 2.66 2.47
CA ALA A 37 3.60 2.01 1.19
C ALA A 37 5.12 1.86 0.95
N ALA A 38 5.90 2.90 1.29
CA ALA A 38 7.36 2.85 1.21
C ALA A 38 7.96 1.78 2.14
N SER A 39 7.48 1.67 3.38
CA SER A 39 7.94 0.64 4.33
C SER A 39 7.67 -0.79 3.81
N VAL A 40 6.52 -1.02 3.17
CA VAL A 40 6.24 -2.32 2.53
C VAL A 40 7.18 -2.58 1.35
N ARG A 41 7.45 -1.56 0.52
CA ARG A 41 8.44 -1.67 -0.57
C ARG A 41 9.82 -2.03 -0.03
N GLU A 42 10.30 -1.33 0.99
CA GLU A 42 11.60 -1.60 1.64
C GLU A 42 11.67 -3.02 2.20
N TYR A 43 10.60 -3.46 2.87
CA TYR A 43 10.49 -4.84 3.37
C TYR A 43 10.63 -5.85 2.22
N LEU A 44 9.89 -5.68 1.11
CA LEU A 44 9.98 -6.59 -0.04
C LEU A 44 11.36 -6.58 -0.70
N THR A 45 12.00 -5.41 -0.80
CA THR A 45 13.37 -5.30 -1.29
C THR A 45 14.35 -6.04 -0.38
N SER A 46 14.20 -5.93 0.95
CA SER A 46 15.01 -6.72 1.91
C SER A 46 14.78 -8.23 1.79
N LYS A 47 13.66 -8.67 1.20
CA LYS A 47 13.35 -10.08 0.89
C LYS A 47 13.85 -10.53 -0.49
N GLY A 48 14.59 -9.66 -1.19
CA GLY A 48 15.25 -9.97 -2.47
C GLY A 48 14.41 -9.63 -3.70
N ILE A 49 13.31 -8.88 -3.57
CA ILE A 49 12.57 -8.39 -4.73
C ILE A 49 13.25 -7.13 -5.28
N PRO A 50 13.67 -7.11 -6.55
CA PRO A 50 14.32 -5.93 -7.13
C PRO A 50 13.47 -4.67 -6.97
N SER A 51 14.08 -3.58 -6.48
CA SER A 51 13.38 -2.31 -6.25
C SER A 51 12.83 -1.68 -7.54
N SER A 52 13.40 -2.04 -8.70
CA SER A 52 12.94 -1.66 -10.04
C SER A 52 11.58 -2.28 -10.41
N ARG A 53 11.22 -3.40 -9.78
CA ARG A 53 9.93 -4.08 -9.98
C ARG A 53 8.83 -3.57 -9.06
N LEU A 54 9.15 -2.64 -8.14
CA LEU A 54 8.24 -2.17 -7.11
C LEU A 54 8.06 -0.66 -7.21
N THR A 55 6.82 -0.24 -7.36
CA THR A 55 6.40 1.15 -7.18
C THR A 55 5.56 1.27 -5.91
N SER A 56 5.65 2.41 -5.23
CA SER A 56 4.89 2.66 -4.00
C SER A 56 4.28 4.06 -4.03
N GLU A 57 3.01 4.17 -3.68
CA GLU A 57 2.26 5.43 -3.64
C GLU A 57 1.31 5.44 -2.45
N GLY A 58 1.04 6.62 -1.91
CA GLY A 58 0.06 6.83 -0.85
C GLY A 58 -1.11 7.65 -1.34
N TYR A 59 -2.32 7.22 -1.03
CA TYR A 59 -3.57 7.86 -1.45
C TYR A 59 -4.32 8.53 -0.29
N GLY A 60 -3.79 8.46 0.92
CA GLY A 60 -4.46 8.92 2.14
C GLY A 60 -5.85 8.29 2.27
N GLU A 61 -6.84 9.13 2.53
CA GLU A 61 -8.24 8.73 2.68
C GLU A 61 -9.06 8.82 1.38
N ALA A 62 -8.44 9.22 0.26
CA ALA A 62 -9.15 9.57 -0.98
C ALA A 62 -9.76 8.37 -1.74
N ARG A 63 -9.36 7.14 -1.40
CA ARG A 63 -9.86 5.89 -2.01
C ARG A 63 -10.44 4.93 -0.95
N PRO A 64 -11.56 5.30 -0.29
CA PRO A 64 -12.18 4.44 0.70
C PRO A 64 -12.86 3.25 0.05
N ILE A 65 -12.78 2.09 0.70
CA ILE A 65 -13.51 0.87 0.32
C ILE A 65 -14.70 0.60 1.23
N ALA A 66 -14.80 1.35 2.33
CA ALA A 66 -15.88 1.28 3.29
C ALA A 66 -16.19 2.68 3.86
N THR A 67 -17.36 2.84 4.48
CA THR A 67 -17.73 4.11 5.12
C THR A 67 -16.78 4.46 6.28
N ASN A 68 -16.27 5.69 6.30
CA ASN A 68 -15.48 6.18 7.45
C ASN A 68 -16.33 6.52 8.68
N ASN A 69 -17.67 6.44 8.58
CA ASN A 69 -18.57 6.78 9.68
C ASN A 69 -18.51 5.73 10.81
N THR A 70 -18.20 4.48 10.50
CA THR A 70 -18.14 3.40 11.50
C THR A 70 -16.70 3.02 11.86
N LYS A 71 -16.48 2.50 13.07
CA LYS A 71 -15.17 1.97 13.48
C LYS A 71 -14.71 0.82 12.57
N ALA A 72 -15.65 -0.03 12.16
CA ALA A 72 -15.41 -1.15 11.26
C ALA A 72 -14.95 -0.67 9.87
N GLY A 73 -15.66 0.27 9.25
CA GLY A 73 -15.28 0.77 7.93
C GLY A 73 -13.96 1.53 7.93
N ARG A 74 -13.66 2.30 8.99
CA ARG A 74 -12.32 2.89 9.17
C ARG A 74 -11.22 1.83 9.25
N GLN A 75 -11.46 0.71 9.94
CA GLN A 75 -10.49 -0.38 10.01
C GLN A 75 -10.26 -1.02 8.63
N GLN A 76 -11.29 -1.14 7.80
CA GLN A 76 -11.16 -1.62 6.43
C GLN A 76 -10.37 -0.64 5.55
N ASN A 77 -10.57 0.67 5.71
CA ASN A 77 -9.86 1.68 4.92
C ASN A 77 -8.37 1.77 5.26
N ARG A 78 -7.96 1.51 6.52
CA ARG A 78 -6.55 1.43 6.93
C ARG A 78 -5.89 0.16 6.39
N ARG A 79 -5.41 0.21 5.15
CA ARG A 79 -4.87 -0.96 4.42
C ARG A 79 -3.69 -0.60 3.53
N VAL A 80 -2.98 -1.63 3.09
CA VAL A 80 -2.03 -1.56 1.98
C VAL A 80 -2.48 -2.56 0.92
N GLU A 81 -2.55 -2.14 -0.33
CA GLU A 81 -2.85 -3.00 -1.46
C GLU A 81 -1.60 -3.22 -2.32
N ILE A 82 -1.49 -4.39 -2.92
CA ILE A 82 -0.41 -4.73 -3.85
C ILE A 82 -1.06 -5.29 -5.11
N SER A 83 -0.86 -4.61 -6.24
CA SER A 83 -1.45 -4.97 -7.52
C SER A 83 -0.38 -5.23 -8.58
N LEU A 84 -0.73 -6.06 -9.57
CA LEU A 84 0.10 -6.28 -10.74
C LEU A 84 0.01 -5.05 -11.65
N LYS A 85 1.15 -4.51 -12.05
CA LYS A 85 1.22 -3.45 -13.06
C LYS A 85 1.08 -4.11 -14.44
N LYS A 86 0.05 -3.70 -15.19
CA LYS A 86 -0.18 -4.15 -16.57
C LYS A 86 0.91 -3.65 -17.51
#